data_AF-A0A2K4FZF6-F1
#
_entry.id   AF-A0A2K4FZF6-F1
#
_cell.length_a   1.000
_cell.length_b   1.000
_cell.length_c   1.000
_cell.angle_alpha   90.00
_cell.angle_beta   90.00
_cell.angle_gamma   90.00
#
_symmetry.space_group_name_H-M   'P 1'
#
loop_
_entity.id
_entity.type
_entity.pdbx_description
1 polymer ?
#
loop_
_entity_poly.entity_id
_entity_poly.type
_entity_poly.pdbx_seq_one_letter_code
_entity_poly.pdbx_strand_id
1 'polypeptide(L)'
;MSPQIEPLLLDDTLKVVLELQEQWRKAGWTPIRIKNFPSFADTPQWRARLRDVNKGGTAYWRAGDKYQVMLAVNRFRDYQRPTEERYLITLQLATPWGRP
;
A
#
# COMPACT_ATOMS: atom_id res chain seq x y z
N MET A 1 5.22 8.18 6.29
CA MET A 1 6.63 7.71 6.22
C MET A 1 6.75 6.75 5.04
N SER A 2 7.83 6.81 4.27
CA SER A 2 8.14 5.71 3.34
C SER A 2 9.06 4.72 4.06
N PRO A 3 8.78 3.41 4.04
CA PRO A 3 9.65 2.42 4.65
C PRO A 3 10.85 2.05 3.76
N GLN A 4 10.99 2.69 2.59
CA GLN A 4 11.95 2.32 1.55
C GLN A 4 13.16 3.28 1.54
N ILE A 5 14.34 2.73 1.23
CA ILE A 5 15.55 3.53 0.94
C ILE A 5 15.51 4.03 -0.51
N GLU A 6 15.00 3.22 -1.43
CA GLU A 6 14.80 3.56 -2.85
C GLU A 6 13.41 3.14 -3.34
N PRO A 7 12.86 3.83 -4.36
CA PRO A 7 11.66 3.37 -5.06
C PRO A 7 11.84 1.98 -5.69
N LEU A 8 10.83 1.13 -5.59
CA LEU A 8 10.87 -0.25 -6.05
C LEU A 8 10.28 -0.41 -7.45
N LEU A 9 10.63 -1.50 -8.14
CA LEU A 9 9.90 -1.95 -9.33
C LEU A 9 8.52 -2.47 -8.95
N LEU A 10 7.61 -2.60 -9.92
CA LEU A 10 6.23 -3.03 -9.66
C LEU A 10 6.15 -4.39 -8.95
N ASP A 11 6.93 -5.37 -9.41
CA ASP A 11 6.91 -6.73 -8.84
C ASP A 11 7.39 -6.76 -7.39
N ASP A 12 8.51 -6.09 -7.10
CA ASP A 12 9.04 -5.98 -5.74
C ASP A 12 8.09 -5.22 -4.83
N THR A 13 7.46 -4.17 -5.35
CA THR A 13 6.43 -3.41 -4.62
C THR A 13 5.28 -4.30 -4.23
N LEU A 14 4.74 -5.08 -5.18
CA LEU A 14 3.63 -6.00 -4.94
C LEU A 14 4.01 -7.07 -3.93
N LYS A 15 5.20 -7.67 -4.06
CA LYS A 15 5.72 -8.64 -3.09
C LYS A 15 5.71 -8.08 -1.66
N VAL A 16 6.33 -6.91 -1.46
CA VAL A 16 6.43 -6.28 -0.13
C VAL A 16 5.06 -5.95 0.45
N VAL A 17 4.14 -5.35 -0.33
CA VAL A 17 2.83 -4.97 0.22
C VAL A 17 1.95 -6.19 0.52
N LEU A 18 2.05 -7.27 -0.26
CA LEU A 18 1.30 -8.49 -0.01
C LEU A 18 1.81 -9.21 1.24
N GLU A 19 3.13 -9.30 1.40
CA GLU A 19 3.75 -9.86 2.61
C GLU A 19 3.39 -9.03 3.85
N LEU A 20 3.38 -7.70 3.75
CA LEU A 20 3.00 -6.82 4.86
C LEU A 20 1.52 -7.00 5.26
N GLN A 21 0.61 -7.07 4.29
CA GLN A 21 -0.81 -7.35 4.56
C GLN A 21 -1.01 -8.72 5.20
N GLU A 22 -0.23 -9.73 4.79
CA GLU A 22 -0.27 -11.06 5.39
C GLU A 22 0.26 -11.07 6.84
N GLN A 23 1.34 -10.35 7.11
CA GLN A 23 1.86 -10.17 8.47
C GLN A 23 0.83 -9.50 9.38
N TRP A 24 0.16 -8.44 8.90
CA TRP A 24 -0.92 -7.77 9.62
C TRP A 24 -2.09 -8.71 9.89
N ARG A 25 -2.53 -9.47 8.89
CA ARG A 25 -3.58 -10.48 9.06
C ARG A 25 -3.24 -11.51 10.14
N LYS A 26 -2.00 -12.04 10.12
CA LYS A 26 -1.51 -12.97 11.15
C LYS A 26 -1.43 -12.35 12.54
N ALA A 27 -1.14 -11.05 12.63
CA ALA A 27 -1.11 -10.29 13.87
C ALA A 27 -2.51 -9.82 14.35
N GLY A 28 -3.59 -10.26 13.71
CA GLY A 28 -4.96 -9.93 14.10
C GLY A 28 -5.45 -8.56 13.64
N TRP A 29 -4.74 -7.91 12.73
CA TRP A 29 -5.21 -6.67 12.12
C TRP A 29 -6.26 -6.98 11.05
N THR A 30 -7.23 -6.09 10.91
CA THR A 30 -8.33 -6.25 9.95
C THR A 30 -8.32 -5.14 8.90
N PRO A 31 -8.63 -5.45 7.62
CA PRO A 31 -8.81 -4.42 6.61
C PRO A 31 -10.12 -3.67 6.87
N ILE A 32 -10.10 -2.36 6.70
CA ILE A 32 -11.26 -1.48 6.88
C ILE A 32 -11.49 -0.65 5.62
N ARG A 33 -12.71 -0.12 5.47
CA ARG A 33 -13.11 0.70 4.31
C ARG A 33 -12.95 -0.01 2.95
N ILE A 34 -13.04 -1.35 2.95
CA ILE A 34 -12.76 -2.22 1.79
C ILE A 34 -13.57 -1.91 0.53
N LYS A 35 -14.76 -1.32 0.67
CA LYS A 35 -15.62 -0.92 -0.46
C LYS A 35 -14.94 0.14 -1.35
N ASN A 36 -14.21 1.07 -0.73
CA ASN A 36 -13.57 2.19 -1.41
C ASN A 36 -12.05 2.01 -1.50
N PHE A 37 -11.48 1.27 -0.56
CA PHE A 37 -10.04 1.07 -0.38
C PHE A 37 -9.74 -0.42 -0.20
N PRO A 38 -9.95 -1.24 -1.25
CA PRO A 38 -9.68 -2.66 -1.17
C PRO A 38 -8.19 -2.92 -0.88
N SER A 39 -7.91 -4.01 -0.17
CA SER A 39 -6.55 -4.51 0.01
C SER A 39 -5.88 -4.78 -1.34
N PHE A 40 -4.57 -4.59 -1.40
CA PHE A 40 -3.77 -4.89 -2.58
C PHE A 40 -3.82 -6.38 -2.90
N ALA A 41 -3.85 -6.73 -4.19
CA ALA A 41 -3.74 -8.09 -4.68
C ALA A 41 -2.87 -8.12 -5.95
N ASP A 42 -2.16 -9.22 -6.19
CA ASP A 42 -1.42 -9.40 -7.44
C ASP A 42 -2.36 -9.90 -8.54
N THR A 43 -3.10 -8.97 -9.15
CA THR A 43 -3.97 -9.26 -10.29
C THR A 43 -3.64 -8.33 -11.47
N PRO A 44 -3.97 -8.71 -12.71
CA PRO A 44 -3.80 -7.84 -13.87
C PRO A 44 -4.48 -6.47 -13.70
N GLN A 45 -5.66 -6.43 -13.06
CA GLN A 45 -6.41 -5.20 -12.80
C GLN A 45 -5.66 -4.28 -11.83
N TRP A 46 -5.08 -4.84 -10.76
CA TRP A 46 -4.27 -4.09 -9.82
C TRP A 46 -2.98 -3.57 -10.47
N ARG A 47 -2.28 -4.40 -11.24
CA ARG A 47 -1.08 -4.00 -11.99
C ARG A 47 -1.38 -2.85 -12.96
N ALA A 48 -2.46 -2.96 -13.73
CA ALA A 48 -2.90 -1.91 -14.65
C ALA A 48 -3.24 -0.61 -13.91
N ARG A 49 -3.93 -0.71 -12.77
CA ARG A 49 -4.26 0.44 -11.92
C ARG A 49 -3.02 1.14 -11.38
N LEU A 50 -2.02 0.40 -10.92
CA LEU A 50 -0.79 0.98 -10.37
C LEU A 50 0.07 1.65 -11.45
N ARG A 51 0.08 1.12 -12.67
CA ARG A 51 0.79 1.72 -13.81
C ARG A 51 0.20 3.07 -14.23
N ASP A 52 -1.10 3.28 -14.01
CA ASP A 52 -1.77 4.56 -14.23
C ASP A 52 -1.31 5.60 -13.20
N VAL A 53 -0.57 6.61 -13.69
CA VAL A 53 0.03 7.68 -12.89
C VAL A 53 -0.98 8.48 -12.06
N ASN A 54 -2.28 8.42 -12.39
CA ASN A 54 -3.32 9.18 -11.71
C ASN A 54 -4.12 8.38 -10.65
N LYS A 55 -3.90 7.07 -10.51
CA LYS A 55 -4.83 6.20 -9.74
C LYS A 55 -4.25 5.55 -8.50
N GLY A 56 -3.01 5.06 -8.54
CA GLY A 56 -2.35 4.40 -7.39
C GLY A 56 -3.21 3.37 -6.66
N GLY A 57 -2.89 3.14 -5.39
CA GLY A 57 -3.69 2.31 -4.50
C GLY A 57 -3.61 2.80 -3.06
N THR A 58 -4.68 2.62 -2.31
CA THR A 58 -4.69 2.88 -0.86
C THR A 58 -5.55 1.82 -0.19
N ALA A 59 -5.03 1.24 0.89
CA ALA A 59 -5.70 0.30 1.76
C ALA A 59 -5.59 0.77 3.21
N TYR A 60 -6.62 0.52 4.00
CA TYR A 60 -6.62 0.85 5.42
C TYR A 60 -6.75 -0.41 6.25
N TRP A 61 -5.97 -0.48 7.32
CA TRP A 61 -5.95 -1.61 8.26
C TRP A 61 -6.05 -1.10 9.68
N ARG A 62 -6.63 -1.90 10.57
CA ARG A 62 -6.85 -1.53 11.97
C ARG A 62 -6.44 -2.65 12.91
N ALA A 63 -5.80 -2.29 14.02
CA ALA A 63 -5.51 -3.19 15.14
C ALA A 63 -6.42 -2.85 16.32
N GLY A 64 -7.63 -3.41 16.32
CA GLY A 64 -8.64 -3.13 17.33
C GLY A 64 -8.96 -1.64 17.46
N ASP A 65 -9.05 -1.13 18.68
CA ASP A 65 -9.30 0.27 18.99
C ASP A 65 -8.01 1.10 19.18
N LYS A 66 -6.84 0.50 18.98
CA LYS A 66 -5.54 1.11 19.34
C LYS A 66 -4.85 1.82 18.18
N TYR A 67 -4.86 1.19 17.01
CA TYR A 67 -4.09 1.68 15.87
C TYR A 67 -4.84 1.51 14.54
N GLN A 68 -4.59 2.45 13.64
CA GLN A 68 -4.98 2.41 12.25
C GLN A 68 -3.78 2.73 11.36
N VAL A 69 -3.64 1.98 10.27
CA VAL A 69 -2.63 2.20 9.25
C VAL A 69 -3.28 2.52 7.91
N MET A 70 -2.78 3.56 7.25
CA MET A 70 -2.94 3.78 5.82
C MET A 70 -1.71 3.22 5.10
N LEU A 71 -1.95 2.35 4.13
CA LEU A 71 -0.95 1.84 3.20
C LEU A 71 -1.29 2.38 1.81
N ALA A 72 -0.42 3.19 1.23
CA ALA A 72 -0.58 3.71 -0.12
C ALA A 72 0.59 3.31 -1.02
N VAL A 73 0.29 3.03 -2.29
CA VAL A 73 1.27 2.73 -3.33
C VAL A 73 0.98 3.62 -4.53
N ASN A 74 1.98 4.37 -4.98
CA ASN A 74 1.87 5.21 -6.16
C ASN A 74 3.08 5.03 -7.05
N ARG A 75 2.88 5.17 -8.36
CA ARG A 75 3.97 5.33 -9.31
C ARG A 75 4.71 6.63 -8.98
N PHE A 76 6.02 6.55 -8.92
CA PHE A 76 6.91 7.63 -8.55
C PHE A 76 7.83 7.97 -9.72
N ARG A 77 7.99 9.26 -9.98
CA ARG A 77 8.93 9.75 -10.98
C ARG A 77 10.31 9.84 -10.34
N ASP A 78 11.11 8.81 -10.56
CA ASP A 78 12.51 8.80 -10.15
C ASP A 78 13.39 9.51 -11.19
N TYR A 79 13.98 10.64 -10.81
CA TYR A 79 14.88 11.40 -11.68
C TYR A 79 16.24 10.73 -11.87
N GLN A 80 16.66 9.85 -10.96
CA GLN A 80 17.91 9.11 -11.09
C GLN A 80 17.76 7.92 -12.05
N ARG A 81 16.53 7.42 -12.23
CA ARG A 81 16.19 6.27 -13.09
C ARG A 81 14.98 6.58 -14.00
N PRO A 82 15.12 7.50 -14.96
CA PRO A 82 13.98 8.05 -15.69
C PRO A 82 13.30 7.08 -16.67
N THR A 83 13.97 5.98 -17.04
CA THR A 83 13.45 4.96 -17.97
C THR A 83 12.67 3.85 -17.27
N GLU A 84 12.63 3.83 -15.94
CA GLU A 84 12.05 2.74 -15.17
C GLU A 84 10.71 3.14 -14.52
N GLU A 85 9.79 2.17 -14.46
CA GLU A 85 8.59 2.33 -13.65
C GLU A 85 8.92 2.04 -12.19
N ARG A 86 8.99 3.12 -11.41
CA ARG A 86 9.33 3.07 -9.99
C ARG A 86 8.12 3.40 -9.13
N TYR A 87 8.05 2.81 -7.93
CA TYR A 87 6.88 2.89 -7.06
C TYR A 87 7.30 3.18 -5.62
N LEU A 88 6.54 4.05 -4.97
CA LEU A 88 6.69 4.38 -3.56
C LEU A 88 5.56 3.79 -2.74
N ILE A 89 5.95 3.14 -1.65
CA ILE A 89 5.09 2.70 -0.56
C ILE A 89 5.09 3.82 0.48
N THR A 90 3.91 4.23 0.90
CA THR A 90 3.70 5.18 1.99
C THR A 90 2.90 4.51 3.09
N LEU A 91 3.43 4.54 4.30
CA LEU A 91 2.78 4.10 5.51
C LEU A 91 2.50 5.29 6.42
N GLN A 92 1.29 5.35 6.95
CA GLN A 92 0.92 6.26 8.02
C GLN A 92 0.24 5.48 9.12
N LEU A 93 0.79 5.55 10.33
CA LEU A 93 0.23 4.99 11.56
C LEU A 93 -0.43 6.11 12.35
N ALA A 94 -1.63 5.87 12.87
CA ALA A 94 -2.36 6.81 13.70
C ALA A 94 -3.21 6.09 14.74
N THR A 95 -3.68 6.83 15.75
CA THR A 95 -4.85 6.40 16.52
C THR A 95 -6.04 6.25 15.59
N PRO A 96 -6.97 5.30 15.82
CA PRO A 96 -8.03 5.04 14.86
C PRO A 96 -8.95 6.24 14.64
N TRP A 97 -9.35 6.43 13.38
CA TRP A 97 -10.30 7.48 13.02
C TRP A 97 -11.71 6.89 12.99
N GLY A 98 -12.56 7.29 13.93
CA GLY A 98 -13.94 6.83 14.04
C GLY A 98 -14.13 5.56 14.86
N ARG A 99 -15.39 5.11 14.95
CA ARG A 99 -15.79 3.93 15.75
C ARG A 99 -15.22 2.63 15.17
N PRO A 100 -14.98 1.59 16.00
CA PRO A 100 -14.52 0.25 15.60
C PRO A 100 -15.15 -0.24 14.30
#